data_AF-A0A645IGT8-F1
#
_entry.id   AF-A0A645IGT8-F1
#
_cell.length_a   1.000
_cell.length_b   1.000
_cell.length_c   1.000
_cell.angle_alpha   90.00
_cell.angle_beta   90.00
_cell.angle_gamma   90.00
#
_symmetry.space_group_name_H-M   'P 1'
#
loop_
_entity.id
_entity.type
_entity.pdbx_description
1 polymer ?
#
loop_
_entity_poly.entity_id
_entity_poly.type
_entity_poly.pdbx_seq_one_letter_code
_entity_poly.pdbx_strand_id
1 'polypeptide(L)'
;MPGVFAGGDVARGPDDVIRAIADGKRAAMAMDKYLGGKGILNKGEPIEIPEIMDSDEIVFHTQFEKEVLVPERRVKSFEEVVKGYHKINAIAEAMRCLHCDRRAL
;
A
#
# COMPACT_ATOMS: atom_id res chain seq x y z
N MET A 1 17.12 2.64 14.92
CA MET A 1 16.95 3.62 16.01
C MET A 1 15.93 3.05 16.99
N PRO A 2 16.29 2.83 18.27
CA PRO A 2 15.34 2.33 19.27
C PRO A 2 14.15 3.27 19.43
N GLY A 3 12.95 2.72 19.62
CA GLY A 3 11.72 3.50 19.78
C GLY A 3 11.13 4.09 18.50
N VAL A 4 11.69 3.78 17.32
CA VAL A 4 11.11 4.17 16.03
C VAL A 4 10.51 2.97 15.31
N PHE A 5 9.28 3.15 14.85
CA PHE A 5 8.48 2.13 14.18
C PHE A 5 7.91 2.74 12.89
N ALA A 6 7.75 1.92 11.85
CA ALA A 6 7.20 2.33 10.57
C ALA A 6 6.36 1.20 9.97
N GLY A 7 5.42 1.57 9.11
CA GLY A 7 4.52 0.63 8.43
C GLY A 7 3.83 1.30 7.24
N GLY A 8 3.28 0.49 6.33
CA GLY A 8 2.65 0.99 5.11
C GLY A 8 3.66 1.53 4.10
N ASP A 9 3.22 2.44 3.23
CA ASP A 9 3.97 2.87 2.05
C ASP A 9 5.32 3.52 2.39
N VAL A 10 5.41 4.23 3.51
CA VAL A 10 6.68 4.83 3.95
C VAL A 10 7.75 3.78 4.26
N ALA A 11 7.34 2.56 4.63
CA ALA A 11 8.24 1.48 5.00
C ALA A 11 8.51 0.50 3.84
N ARG A 12 7.52 0.24 2.98
CA ARG A 12 7.60 -0.79 1.92
C ARG A 12 7.40 -0.28 0.50
N GLY A 13 7.08 1.00 0.34
CA GLY A 13 6.59 1.54 -0.94
C GLY A 13 5.11 1.23 -1.16
N PRO A 14 4.52 1.73 -2.25
CA PRO A 14 3.10 1.60 -2.55
C PRO A 14 2.68 0.13 -2.66
N ASP A 15 1.69 -0.27 -1.86
CA ASP A 15 1.21 -1.65 -1.77
C ASP A 15 -0.32 -1.71 -1.53
N ASP A 16 -0.88 -2.90 -1.30
CA ASP A 16 -2.30 -3.04 -0.95
C ASP A 16 -2.61 -2.54 0.49
N VAL A 17 -3.87 -2.11 0.69
CA VAL A 17 -4.33 -1.55 1.96
C VAL A 17 -4.28 -2.58 3.10
N ILE A 18 -4.48 -3.86 2.79
CA ILE A 18 -4.50 -4.94 3.79
C ILE A 18 -3.12 -5.09 4.43
N ARG A 19 -2.06 -5.00 3.62
CA ARG A 19 -0.68 -5.04 4.09
C ARG A 19 -0.32 -3.79 4.87
N ALA A 20 -0.78 -2.60 4.46
CA ALA A 20 -0.60 -1.38 5.25
C ALA A 20 -1.26 -1.49 6.64
N ILE A 21 -2.49 -2.02 6.70
CA ILE A 21 -3.19 -2.30 7.97
C ILE A 21 -2.42 -3.35 8.79
N ALA A 22 -1.90 -4.39 8.16
CA ALA A 22 -1.11 -5.42 8.84
C ALA A 22 0.17 -4.84 9.47
N ASP A 23 0.85 -3.94 8.77
CA ASP A 23 2.02 -3.24 9.31
C ASP A 23 1.65 -2.34 10.48
N GLY A 24 0.55 -1.60 10.39
CA GLY A 24 0.05 -0.78 11.50
C GLY A 24 -0.19 -1.62 12.75
N LYS A 25 -0.81 -2.80 12.59
CA LYS A 25 -1.00 -3.77 13.68
C LYS A 25 0.33 -4.24 14.27
N ARG A 26 1.31 -4.61 13.44
CA ARG A 26 2.64 -5.03 13.90
C ARG A 26 3.39 -3.91 14.63
N ALA A 27 3.34 -2.69 14.09
CA ALA A 27 3.94 -1.51 14.69
C ALA A 27 3.33 -1.23 16.07
N ALA A 28 1.99 -1.25 16.19
CA ALA A 28 1.30 -1.08 17.46
C ALA A 28 1.68 -2.16 18.50
N MET A 29 1.76 -3.43 18.09
CA MET A 29 2.22 -4.52 18.98
C MET A 29 3.66 -4.29 19.47
N ALA A 30 4.53 -3.81 18.59
CA ALA A 30 5.93 -3.56 18.92
C ALA A 30 6.08 -2.33 19.83
N MET A 31 5.31 -1.26 19.59
CA MET A 31 5.23 -0.09 20.47
C MET A 31 4.76 -0.47 21.87
N ASP A 32 3.70 -1.27 21.98
CA ASP A 32 3.19 -1.71 23.29
C ASP A 32 4.24 -2.51 24.06
N LYS A 33 4.90 -3.48 23.41
CA LYS A 33 6.01 -4.24 24.03
C LYS A 33 7.18 -3.36 24.43
N TYR A 34 7.53 -2.38 23.59
CA TYR A 34 8.61 -1.44 23.87
C TYR A 34 8.32 -0.58 25.11
N LEU A 35 7.04 -0.28 25.37
CA LEU A 35 6.57 0.45 26.55
C LEU A 35 6.28 -0.46 27.77
N GLY A 36 6.61 -1.75 27.70
CA GLY A 36 6.44 -2.72 28.80
C GLY A 36 5.10 -3.47 28.81
N GLY A 37 4.28 -3.32 27.78
CA GLY A 37 3.04 -4.06 27.57
C GLY A 37 3.25 -5.48 27.04
N LYS A 38 2.14 -6.15 26.68
CA LYS A 38 2.15 -7.56 26.24
C LYS A 38 2.14 -7.71 24.71
N GLY A 39 1.93 -6.63 23.97
CA GLY A 39 1.74 -6.60 22.53
C GLY A 39 0.45 -7.27 22.09
N ILE A 40 -0.59 -7.26 22.93
CA ILE A 40 -1.90 -7.85 22.61
C ILE A 40 -2.80 -6.73 22.08
N LEU A 41 -3.17 -6.82 20.81
CA LEU A 41 -4.09 -5.86 20.19
C LEU A 41 -5.52 -6.16 20.61
N ASN A 42 -6.28 -5.10 20.91
CA ASN A 42 -7.73 -5.18 20.94
C ASN A 42 -8.26 -5.32 19.50
N LYS A 43 -8.92 -6.44 19.21
CA LYS A 43 -9.49 -6.71 17.89
C LYS A 43 -10.97 -6.32 17.77
N GLY A 44 -11.57 -5.82 18.87
CA GLY A 44 -13.00 -5.61 18.97
C GLY A 44 -13.80 -6.92 18.96
N GLU A 45 -15.12 -6.77 18.92
CA GLU A 45 -16.02 -7.90 18.71
C GLU A 45 -15.95 -8.40 17.26
N PRO A 46 -16.16 -9.71 17.02
CA PRO A 46 -16.33 -10.22 15.66
C PRO A 46 -17.45 -9.47 14.94
N ILE A 47 -17.17 -9.06 13.70
CA ILE A 47 -18.18 -8.50 12.80
C ILE A 47 -18.52 -9.52 11.71
N GLU A 48 -19.77 -9.57 11.32
CA GLU A 48 -20.18 -10.32 10.13
C GLU A 48 -19.69 -9.56 8.88
N ILE A 49 -18.88 -10.23 8.06
CA ILE A 49 -18.40 -9.68 6.80
C ILE A 49 -19.37 -10.14 5.71
N PRO A 50 -20.07 -9.23 5.01
CA PRO A 50 -20.96 -9.61 3.94
C PRO A 50 -20.19 -10.22 2.77
N GLU A 51 -20.71 -11.29 2.18
CA GLU A 51 -20.21 -11.82 0.91
C GLU A 51 -20.66 -10.90 -0.22
N ILE A 52 -19.70 -10.26 -0.88
CA ILE A 52 -19.97 -9.46 -2.08
C ILE A 52 -19.84 -10.39 -3.28
N MET A 53 -20.97 -10.80 -3.85
CA MET A 53 -20.99 -11.47 -5.16
C MET A 53 -20.78 -10.41 -6.23
N ASP A 54 -19.56 -10.32 -6.73
CA ASP A 54 -19.20 -9.38 -7.77
C ASP A 54 -19.11 -10.13 -9.10
N SER A 55 -19.90 -9.72 -10.10
CA SER A 55 -20.02 -10.38 -11.40
C SER A 55 -18.88 -10.05 -12.37
N ASP A 56 -18.01 -9.10 -11.99
CA ASP A 56 -17.01 -8.57 -12.90
C ASP A 56 -15.79 -9.50 -13.00
N GLU A 57 -15.46 -9.89 -14.23
CA GLU A 57 -14.22 -10.58 -14.56
C GLU A 57 -13.02 -9.69 -14.24
N ILE A 58 -12.13 -10.17 -13.38
CA ILE A 58 -10.93 -9.44 -13.00
C ILE A 58 -9.82 -9.79 -13.96
N VAL A 59 -9.49 -8.86 -14.85
CA VAL A 59 -8.31 -8.99 -15.69
C VAL A 59 -7.10 -8.46 -14.92
N PHE A 60 -6.20 -9.35 -14.55
CA PHE A 60 -4.94 -8.95 -13.93
C PHE A 60 -4.03 -8.29 -14.97
N HIS A 61 -3.65 -7.05 -14.69
CA HIS A 61 -2.63 -6.34 -15.46
C HIS A 61 -1.51 -5.89 -14.53
N THR A 62 -0.27 -6.04 -14.99
CA THR A 62 0.89 -5.42 -14.32
C THR A 62 0.80 -3.91 -14.42
N GLN A 63 1.27 -3.22 -13.39
CA GLN A 63 1.34 -1.76 -13.41
C GLN A 63 2.28 -1.31 -14.54
N PHE A 64 1.85 -0.32 -15.33
CA PHE A 64 2.74 0.29 -16.33
C PHE A 64 3.88 1.04 -15.66
N GLU A 65 5.08 0.94 -16.24
CA GLU A 65 6.23 1.71 -15.77
C GLU A 65 6.00 3.21 -16.00
N LYS A 66 6.28 4.01 -14.96
CA LYS A 66 6.19 5.48 -15.01
C LYS A 66 7.56 6.02 -15.35
N GLU A 67 7.62 7.04 -16.19
CA GLU A 67 8.88 7.76 -16.38
C GLU A 67 9.23 8.47 -15.06
N VAL A 68 10.43 8.17 -14.56
CA VAL A 68 10.95 8.78 -13.35
C VAL A 68 12.20 9.59 -13.68
N LEU A 69 12.32 10.76 -13.05
CA LEU A 69 13.50 11.60 -13.19
C LEU A 69 14.74 10.83 -12.72
N VAL A 70 15.90 11.04 -13.33
CA VAL A 70 17.14 10.36 -12.90
C VAL A 70 17.64 10.91 -11.55
N PRO A 71 18.20 10.08 -10.65
CA PRO A 71 18.60 10.50 -9.30
C PRO A 71 19.49 11.75 -9.26
N GLU A 72 20.40 11.91 -10.22
CA GLU A 72 21.36 13.02 -10.32
C GLU A 72 20.66 14.37 -10.52
N ARG A 73 19.47 14.37 -11.14
CA ARG A 73 18.62 15.55 -11.27
C ARG A 73 17.71 15.74 -10.05
N ARG A 74 17.18 14.65 -9.47
CA ARG A 74 16.30 14.71 -8.28
C ARG A 74 16.94 15.48 -7.12
N VAL A 75 18.26 15.35 -6.93
CA VAL A 75 18.97 16.03 -5.83
C VAL A 75 19.29 17.50 -6.12
N LYS A 76 19.11 17.97 -7.35
CA LYS A 76 19.46 19.32 -7.81
C LYS A 76 18.27 20.18 -8.21
N SER A 77 17.05 19.64 -8.22
CA SER A 77 15.85 20.39 -8.58
C SER A 77 14.64 19.95 -7.76
N PHE A 78 13.62 20.80 -7.73
CA PHE A 78 12.29 20.50 -7.18
C PHE A 78 11.33 20.05 -8.29
N GLU A 79 11.87 19.55 -9.42
CA GLU A 79 11.05 19.01 -10.50
C GLU A 79 10.28 17.77 -10.04
N GLU A 80 9.12 17.55 -10.65
CA GLU A 80 8.34 16.35 -10.38
C GLU A 80 9.16 15.09 -10.71
N VAL A 81 9.30 14.23 -9.70
CA VAL A 81 10.10 13.00 -9.82
C VAL A 81 9.39 11.95 -10.65
N VAL A 82 8.07 11.85 -10.51
CA VAL A 82 7.23 10.87 -11.21
C VAL A 82 6.44 11.61 -12.28
N LYS A 83 6.88 11.57 -13.54
CA LYS A 83 6.32 12.38 -14.63
C LYS A 83 4.97 11.88 -15.17
N GLY A 84 4.35 10.92 -14.49
CA GLY A 84 3.09 10.31 -14.88
C GLY A 84 3.18 9.36 -16.07
N TYR A 85 2.07 9.24 -16.79
CA TYR A 85 1.90 8.34 -17.94
C TYR A 85 1.60 9.12 -19.21
N HIS A 86 2.05 8.61 -20.36
CA HIS A 86 1.46 9.01 -21.63
C HIS A 86 -0.03 8.65 -21.67
N LYS A 87 -0.82 9.46 -22.40
CA LYS A 87 -2.29 9.35 -22.45
C LYS A 87 -2.81 7.92 -22.59
N ILE A 88 -2.21 7.11 -23.48
CA ILE A 88 -2.65 5.73 -23.73
C ILE A 88 -2.40 4.84 -22.51
N ASN A 89 -1.21 4.92 -21.91
CA ASN A 89 -0.87 4.17 -20.70
C ASN A 89 -1.71 4.62 -19.50
N ALA A 90 -2.04 5.92 -19.41
CA ALA A 90 -2.91 6.44 -18.37
C ALA A 90 -4.32 5.85 -18.45
N ILE A 91 -4.89 5.75 -19.66
CA ILE A 91 -6.18 5.12 -19.89
C ILE A 91 -6.11 3.63 -19.54
N ALA A 92 -5.09 2.93 -20.01
CA ALA A 92 -4.91 1.51 -19.71
C ALA A 92 -4.76 1.23 -18.20
N GLU A 93 -3.97 2.05 -17.49
CA GLU A 93 -3.81 1.95 -16.03
C GLU A 93 -5.11 2.26 -15.28
N ALA A 94 -5.92 3.22 -15.76
CA ALA A 94 -7.22 3.55 -15.16
C ALA A 94 -8.27 2.43 -15.33
N MET A 95 -8.13 1.60 -16.36
CA MET A 95 -8.98 0.42 -16.56
C MET A 95 -8.56 -0.77 -15.68
N ARG A 96 -7.45 -0.65 -14.94
CA ARG A 96 -6.95 -1.71 -14.08
C ARG A 96 -7.73 -1.72 -12.76
N CYS A 97 -8.32 -2.87 -12.43
CA CYS A 97 -8.99 -3.04 -11.15
C CYS A 97 -7.99 -2.86 -9.98
N LEU A 98 -8.36 -2.00 -9.02
CA LEU A 98 -7.58 -1.72 -7.81
C LEU A 98 -8.20 -2.36 -6.55
N HIS A 99 -9.17 -3.28 -6.71
CA HIS A 99 -9.77 -3.99 -5.58
C HIS A 99 -8.71 -4.74 -4.77
N CYS A 100 -8.40 -4.20 -3.59
CA CYS A 100 -7.37 -4.73 -2.69
C CYS A 100 -7.71 -6.12 -2.14
N ASP A 101 -9.00 -6.45 -2.07
CA ASP A 101 -9.58 -7.72 -1.67
C ASP A 101 -9.49 -8.77 -2.79
N ARG A 102 -9.35 -8.35 -4.04
CA ARG A 102 -9.34 -9.25 -5.21
C ARG A 102 -7.98 -9.34 -5.92
N ARG A 103 -6.95 -8.69 -5.37
CA ARG A 103 -5.55 -8.78 -5.85
C ARG A 103 -4.78 -10.01 -5.35
N ALA A 104 -5.46 -10.99 -4.78
CA ALA A 104 -4.82 -12.16 -4.21
C ALA A 104 -4.78 -13.33 -5.21
N LEU A 105 -3.55 -13.65 -5.63
CA LEU A 105 -3.01 -14.85 -6.29
C LEU A 105 -3.03 -14.89 -7.82
#